data_AF-A0A7W9PF96-F1
#
_entry.id   AF-A0A7W9PF96-F1
#
_cell.length_a   1.000
_cell.length_b   1.000
_cell.length_c   1.000
_cell.angle_alpha   90.00
_cell.angle_beta   90.00
_cell.angle_gamma   90.00
#
_symmetry.space_group_name_H-M   'P 1'
#
loop_
_entity.id
_entity.type
_entity.pdbx_description
1 polymer ?
#
loop_
_entity_poly.entity_id
_entity_poly.type
_entity_poly.pdbx_seq_one_letter_code
_entity_poly.pdbx_strand_id
1 'polypeptide(L)'
;MTAVADEEVLRAAELDLSVDDLVAIEPVDSRTDTDTESSTGPVIRILKGSPTDDEIAALVCVLAAAANSAAAPAPAGPADQWGRPTLMHRGTSPCSPYAFPYLSHLRD
;
A
#
# COMPACT_ATOMS: atom_id res chain seq x y z
N MET A 1 19.60 42.63 15.61
CA MET A 1 18.81 42.21 14.43
C MET A 1 19.75 41.70 13.34
N THR A 2 20.47 40.61 13.56
CA THR A 2 21.43 40.06 12.58
C THR A 2 21.32 38.54 12.47
N ALA A 3 20.96 37.85 13.55
CA ALA A 3 20.76 36.38 13.53
C ALA A 3 19.60 35.91 12.63
N VAL A 4 18.55 36.71 12.44
CA VAL A 4 17.40 36.34 11.57
C VAL A 4 17.80 36.37 10.10
N ALA A 5 18.69 37.28 9.71
CA ALA A 5 19.17 37.38 8.33
C ALA A 5 20.08 36.19 7.96
N ASP A 6 20.89 35.72 8.91
CA ASP A 6 21.76 34.55 8.68
C ASP A 6 20.93 33.25 8.52
N GLU A 7 19.81 33.12 9.24
CA GLU A 7 18.90 31.97 9.09
C GLU A 7 18.18 31.97 7.72
N GLU A 8 17.76 33.14 7.22
CA GLU A 8 17.13 33.26 5.90
C GLU A 8 18.09 32.93 4.77
N VAL A 9 19.36 33.34 4.89
CA VAL A 9 20.41 33.02 3.90
C VAL A 9 20.73 31.53 3.90
N LEU A 10 20.80 30.89 5.08
CA LEU A 10 21.00 29.45 5.20
C LEU A 10 19.80 28.66 4.66
N ARG A 11 18.58 29.08 4.96
CA ARG A 11 17.33 28.51 4.41
C ARG A 11 17.29 28.57 2.88
N ALA A 12 17.72 29.69 2.29
CA ALA A 12 17.77 29.85 0.85
C ALA A 12 18.79 28.90 0.20
N ALA A 13 19.97 28.73 0.82
CA ALA A 13 21.01 27.83 0.33
C ALA A 13 20.61 26.33 0.45
N GLU A 14 19.96 25.94 1.54
CA GLU A 14 19.43 24.57 1.70
C GLU A 14 18.35 24.23 0.67
N LEU A 15 17.47 25.20 0.36
CA LEU A 15 16.42 25.04 -0.64
C LEU A 15 17.02 24.81 -2.04
N ASP A 16 18.02 25.60 -2.44
CA ASP A 16 18.66 25.48 -3.77
C ASP A 16 19.36 24.12 -3.94
N LEU A 17 20.06 23.64 -2.89
CA LEU A 17 20.67 22.29 -2.89
C LEU A 17 19.63 21.16 -2.94
N SER A 18 18.43 21.35 -2.39
CA SER A 18 17.37 20.32 -2.42
C SER A 18 16.61 20.25 -3.75
N VAL A 19 16.63 21.33 -4.55
CA VAL A 19 15.92 21.40 -5.83
C VAL A 19 16.61 20.58 -6.92
N ASP A 20 17.95 20.50 -6.94
CA ASP A 20 18.68 19.66 -7.89
C ASP A 20 18.38 18.16 -7.74
N ASP A 21 18.17 17.70 -6.49
CA ASP A 21 17.78 16.31 -6.19
C ASP A 21 16.35 15.98 -6.67
N LEU A 22 15.48 17.01 -6.76
CA LEU A 22 14.11 16.88 -7.29
C LEU A 22 14.07 16.97 -8.82
N VAL A 23 15.00 17.68 -9.46
CA VAL A 23 15.09 17.80 -10.93
C VAL A 23 15.74 16.55 -11.56
N ALA A 24 16.62 15.84 -10.82
CA ALA A 24 17.18 14.57 -11.25
C ALA A 24 16.16 13.41 -11.26
N ILE A 25 14.99 13.61 -10.66
CA ILE A 25 13.85 12.71 -10.78
C ILE A 25 13.07 13.15 -12.03
N GLU A 26 13.41 12.56 -13.19
CA GLU A 26 12.47 12.47 -14.30
C GLU A 26 11.08 12.16 -13.74
N PRO A 27 10.01 12.89 -14.11
CA PRO A 27 8.69 12.70 -13.53
C PRO A 27 8.32 11.24 -13.67
N VAL A 28 8.47 10.46 -12.58
CA VAL A 28 7.97 9.11 -12.53
C VAL A 28 6.46 9.31 -12.48
N ASP A 29 5.87 9.17 -13.66
CA ASP A 29 4.46 9.26 -13.91
C ASP A 29 3.78 8.42 -12.83
N SER A 30 3.22 9.09 -11.82
CA SER A 30 2.51 8.45 -10.73
C SER A 30 1.14 8.08 -11.24
N ARG A 31 1.13 7.22 -12.26
CA ARG A 31 -0.05 6.63 -12.86
C ARG A 31 -0.44 5.44 -12.03
N THR A 32 -1.42 5.67 -11.17
CA THR A 32 -2.39 4.65 -10.81
C THR A 32 -3.23 4.31 -12.05
N ASP A 33 -2.61 3.70 -13.04
CA ASP A 33 -3.31 3.15 -14.20
C ASP A 33 -3.70 1.72 -13.84
N THR A 34 -4.90 1.59 -13.29
CA THR A 34 -5.72 0.40 -13.56
C THR A 34 -6.29 0.54 -14.96
N ASP A 35 -5.42 0.66 -15.95
CA ASP A 35 -5.80 0.60 -17.35
C ASP A 35 -5.38 -0.76 -17.87
N THR A 36 -6.38 -1.60 -18.15
CA THR A 36 -6.23 -2.78 -19.00
C THR A 36 -6.07 -2.29 -20.43
N GLU A 37 -5.05 -1.46 -20.66
CA GLU A 37 -4.65 -1.10 -22.00
C GLU A 37 -3.88 -2.31 -22.51
N SER A 38 -4.51 -3.02 -23.45
CA SER A 38 -3.91 -4.18 -24.10
C SER A 38 -2.66 -3.71 -24.82
N SER A 39 -1.52 -3.79 -24.13
CA SER A 39 -0.20 -3.50 -24.67
C SER A 39 -0.06 -4.26 -25.99
N THR A 40 -0.15 -3.53 -27.11
CA THR A 40 0.12 -4.04 -28.46
C THR A 40 1.63 -4.15 -28.63
N GLY A 41 2.27 -4.84 -27.70
CA GLY A 41 3.70 -4.99 -27.58
C GLY A 41 4.05 -6.37 -27.06
N PRO A 42 5.30 -6.81 -27.28
CA PRO A 42 5.75 -8.10 -26.78
C PRO A 42 5.69 -8.13 -25.24
N VAL A 43 5.07 -9.17 -24.69
CA VAL A 43 4.95 -9.40 -23.22
C VAL A 43 6.33 -9.62 -22.57
N ILE A 44 7.29 -10.16 -23.31
CA ILE A 44 8.66 -10.43 -22.85
C ILE A 44 9.65 -9.88 -23.88
N ARG A 45 10.70 -9.18 -23.44
CA ARG A 45 11.77 -8.64 -24.29
C ARG A 45 13.14 -9.10 -23.81
N ILE A 46 13.89 -9.75 -24.69
CA ILE A 46 15.27 -10.17 -24.43
C ILE A 46 16.20 -9.01 -24.78
N LEU A 47 16.88 -8.44 -23.77
CA LEU A 47 17.80 -7.30 -23.98
C LEU A 47 19.22 -7.74 -24.32
N LYS A 48 19.65 -8.92 -23.85
CA LYS A 48 21.02 -9.42 -24.01
C LYS A 48 21.04 -10.95 -24.07
N GLY A 49 21.99 -11.48 -24.84
CA GLY A 49 22.19 -12.91 -25.02
C GLY A 49 21.40 -13.48 -26.20
N SER A 50 21.58 -14.77 -26.45
CA SER A 50 20.90 -15.55 -27.48
C SER A 50 20.34 -16.82 -26.84
N PRO A 51 19.22 -16.72 -26.09
CA PRO A 51 18.63 -17.91 -25.49
C PRO A 51 18.17 -18.87 -26.59
N THR A 52 18.23 -20.15 -26.27
CA THR A 52 17.68 -21.22 -27.10
C THR A 52 16.16 -21.27 -26.98
N ASP A 53 15.48 -21.85 -27.98
CA ASP A 53 14.02 -21.96 -27.99
C ASP A 53 13.47 -22.71 -26.76
N ASP A 54 14.21 -23.71 -26.26
CA ASP A 54 13.87 -24.46 -25.05
C ASP A 54 13.87 -23.58 -23.80
N GLU A 55 14.84 -22.67 -23.68
CA GLU A 55 14.93 -21.73 -22.56
C GLU A 55 13.79 -20.71 -22.61
N ILE A 56 13.42 -20.25 -23.81
CA ILE A 56 12.27 -19.35 -23.99
C ILE A 56 10.97 -20.05 -23.57
N ALA A 57 10.78 -21.31 -23.98
CA ALA A 57 9.61 -22.10 -23.61
C ALA A 57 9.52 -22.27 -22.08
N ALA A 58 10.64 -22.59 -21.42
CA ALA A 58 10.69 -22.70 -19.96
C ALA A 58 10.30 -21.39 -19.26
N LEU A 59 10.83 -20.25 -19.71
CA LEU A 59 10.50 -18.93 -19.15
C LEU A 59 9.02 -18.60 -19.31
N VAL A 60 8.45 -18.80 -20.50
CA VAL A 60 7.03 -18.56 -20.76
C VAL A 60 6.16 -19.47 -19.89
N CYS A 61 6.53 -20.74 -19.73
CA CYS A 61 5.79 -21.70 -18.93
C CYS A 61 5.71 -21.28 -17.46
N VAL A 62 6.84 -20.88 -16.87
CA VAL A 62 6.90 -20.39 -15.49
C VAL A 62 6.10 -19.11 -15.30
N LEU A 63 6.25 -18.15 -16.22
CA LEU A 63 5.55 -16.87 -16.11
C LEU A 63 4.03 -17.03 -16.26
N ALA A 64 3.59 -17.89 -17.19
CA ALA A 64 2.18 -18.23 -17.34
C ALA A 64 1.62 -18.97 -16.12
N ALA A 65 2.39 -19.92 -15.56
CA ALA A 65 2.00 -20.62 -14.34
C ALA A 65 1.89 -19.66 -13.14
N ALA A 66 2.82 -18.72 -13.01
CA ALA A 66 2.79 -17.69 -11.97
C ALA A 66 1.59 -16.76 -12.14
N ALA A 67 1.30 -16.30 -13.37
CA ALA A 67 0.14 -15.47 -13.67
C ALA A 67 -1.20 -16.17 -13.38
N ASN A 68 -1.25 -17.50 -13.59
CA ASN A 68 -2.43 -18.32 -13.33
C ASN A 68 -2.46 -18.90 -11.90
N SER A 69 -1.44 -18.62 -11.09
CA SER A 69 -1.45 -19.01 -9.68
C SER A 69 -2.42 -18.09 -8.96
N ALA A 70 -3.62 -18.61 -8.70
CA ALA A 70 -4.56 -17.93 -7.83
C ALA A 70 -3.86 -17.58 -6.52
N ALA A 71 -4.00 -16.34 -6.06
CA ALA A 71 -3.54 -15.95 -4.74
C ALA A 71 -4.08 -16.99 -3.74
N ALA A 72 -3.20 -17.52 -2.89
CA ALA A 72 -3.63 -18.45 -1.86
C ALA A 72 -4.83 -17.83 -1.15
N PRO A 73 -5.95 -18.56 -0.99
CA PRO A 73 -7.13 -18.01 -0.36
C PRO A 73 -6.68 -17.38 0.96
N ALA A 74 -7.00 -16.10 1.14
CA ALA A 74 -6.69 -15.39 2.37
C ALA A 74 -7.15 -16.27 3.52
N PRO A 75 -6.34 -16.45 4.59
CA PRO A 75 -6.68 -17.37 5.66
C PRO A 75 -8.09 -17.06 6.14
N ALA A 76 -9.02 -17.99 5.89
CA ALA A 76 -10.40 -17.89 6.31
C ALA A 76 -10.49 -18.21 7.80
N GLY A 77 -9.77 -17.42 8.60
CA GLY A 77 -9.88 -17.42 10.03
C GLY A 77 -11.10 -16.62 10.48
N PRO A 78 -11.46 -16.69 11.77
CA PRO A 78 -12.38 -15.74 12.36
C PRO A 78 -11.94 -14.30 12.03
N ALA A 79 -12.90 -13.41 11.79
CA ALA A 79 -12.61 -12.02 11.47
C ALA A 79 -11.71 -11.40 12.55
N ASP A 80 -10.62 -10.75 12.13
CA ASP A 80 -9.77 -10.00 13.04
C ASP A 80 -10.60 -8.85 13.64
N GLN A 81 -10.71 -8.85 14.96
CA GLN A 81 -11.44 -7.82 15.71
C GLN A 81 -10.51 -6.74 16.26
N TRP A 82 -9.20 -6.86 16.06
CA TRP A 82 -8.24 -5.83 16.45
C TRP A 82 -8.50 -4.56 15.63
N GLY A 83 -8.48 -3.42 16.32
CA GLY A 83 -8.71 -2.13 15.69
C GLY A 83 -10.18 -1.79 15.37
N ARG A 84 -11.17 -2.61 15.74
CA ARG A 84 -12.59 -2.20 15.67
C ARG A 84 -12.77 -0.91 16.50
N PRO A 85 -13.29 0.20 15.94
CA PRO A 85 -13.45 1.46 16.68
C PRO A 85 -14.27 1.32 17.97
N THR A 86 -15.20 0.36 18.01
CA THR A 86 -16.00 0.03 19.21
C THR A 86 -15.19 -0.60 20.35
N LEU A 87 -14.00 -1.13 20.08
CA LEU A 87 -13.06 -1.66 21.07
C LEU A 87 -11.97 -0.66 21.46
N MET A 88 -11.71 0.36 20.64
CA MET A 88 -10.68 1.39 20.90
C MET A 88 -11.09 2.39 21.98
N HIS A 89 -12.35 2.80 21.99
CA HIS A 89 -12.92 3.62 23.04
C HIS A 89 -14.02 2.79 23.67
N ARG A 90 -13.78 2.23 24.88
CA ARG A 90 -14.72 1.42 25.69
C ARG A 90 -16.12 1.55 25.12
N GLY A 91 -16.45 0.64 24.19
CA GLY A 91 -17.66 0.76 23.41
C GLY A 91 -18.78 0.86 24.43
N THR A 92 -19.43 2.01 24.47
CA THR A 92 -20.66 2.13 25.23
C THR A 92 -21.55 1.03 24.70
N SER A 93 -21.68 -0.06 25.46
CA SER A 93 -22.94 -0.76 25.50
C SER A 93 -23.78 0.16 26.37
N PRO A 94 -24.68 0.98 25.81
CA PRO A 94 -25.58 1.76 26.63
C PRO A 94 -26.48 0.72 27.28
N CYS A 95 -26.17 0.39 28.53
CA CYS A 95 -26.97 -0.36 29.48
C CYS A 95 -28.03 -1.27 28.84
N SER A 96 -27.67 -2.52 28.50
CA SER A 96 -28.74 -3.49 28.25
C SER A 96 -29.53 -3.63 29.56
N PRO A 97 -30.88 -3.66 29.53
CA PRO A 97 -31.70 -3.74 30.75
C PRO A 97 -31.37 -4.96 31.62
N TYR A 98 -30.74 -5.98 31.03
CA TYR A 98 -30.36 -7.24 31.66
C TYR A 98 -28.87 -7.33 32.02
N ALA A 99 -28.09 -6.26 31.85
CA ALA A 99 -26.67 -6.26 32.21
C ALA A 99 -26.43 -6.54 33.72
N PHE A 100 -27.48 -6.37 34.54
CA PHE A 100 -27.47 -6.70 35.96
C PHE A 100 -28.66 -7.60 36.30
N PRO A 101 -28.53 -8.93 36.22
CA PRO A 101 -29.62 -9.85 36.56
C PRO A 101 -30.13 -9.61 37.99
N TYR A 102 -29.23 -9.22 38.91
CA TYR A 102 -29.54 -8.91 40.30
C TYR A 102 -30.28 -7.59 40.57
N LEU A 103 -30.42 -6.70 39.57
CA LEU A 103 -31.09 -5.41 39.73
C LEU A 103 -32.30 -5.24 38.80
N SER A 104 -32.50 -6.16 37.86
CA SER A 104 -33.58 -6.11 36.85
C SER A 104 -35.00 -6.22 37.42
N HIS A 105 -35.14 -6.82 38.60
CA HIS A 105 -36.42 -7.13 39.26
C HIS A 105 -36.86 -6.07 40.28
N LEU A 106 -36.15 -4.95 40.38
CA LEU A 106 -36.44 -3.84 41.31
C LEU A 106 -37.05 -2.61 40.63
N ARG A 107 -37.65 -2.76 39.44
CA ARG A 107 -38.21 -1.66 38.66
C ARG A 107 -39.73 -1.85 38.53
N ASP A 108 -40.47 -1.10 39.35
CA ASP A 108 -41.91 -0.84 39.21
C ASP A 108 -42.17 0.30 38.22
#